data_AF-A0A9J9ER36-F1
#
_entry.id   AF-A0A9J9ER36-F1
#
_cell.length_a   1.000
_cell.length_b   1.000
_cell.length_c   1.000
_cell.angle_alpha   90.00
_cell.angle_beta   90.00
_cell.angle_gamma   90.00
#
_symmetry.space_group_name_H-M   'P 1'
#
loop_
_entity.id
_entity.type
_entity.pdbx_description
1 polymer ?
#
loop_
_entity_poly.entity_id
_entity_poly.type
_entity_poly.pdbx_seq_one_letter_code
_entity_poly.pdbx_strand_id
1 'polypeptide(L)'
;MAASEALKDAGLYRAAYGTAGFAENLVSANQRNEVSQIVGPEAEEIVYQYCACDRNHFFAQIGDSDSPRFKNRFTGESYSLSTRLLKQFLVK
;
A
#
# COMPACT_ATOMS: atom_id res chain seq x y z
N MET A 1 -12.54 -3.03 15.91
CA MET A 1 -12.81 -1.76 15.19
C MET A 1 -13.10 -2.12 13.75
N ALA A 2 -14.10 -1.49 13.13
CA ALA A 2 -14.36 -1.67 11.69
C ALA A 2 -13.30 -0.92 10.85
N ALA A 3 -12.97 -1.43 9.67
CA ALA A 3 -12.13 -0.74 8.69
C ALA A 3 -12.76 0.61 8.28
N SER A 4 -11.93 1.64 8.06
CA SER A 4 -12.38 2.93 7.51
C SER A 4 -12.97 2.74 6.11
N GLU A 5 -13.89 3.61 5.68
CA GLU A 5 -14.47 3.54 4.33
C GLU A 5 -13.39 3.56 3.25
N ALA A 6 -12.43 4.48 3.34
CA ALA A 6 -11.27 4.52 2.44
C ALA A 6 -10.45 3.21 2.39
N LEU A 7 -10.43 2.43 3.49
CA LEU A 7 -9.72 1.14 3.53
C LEU A 7 -10.54 0.04 2.84
N LYS A 8 -11.87 0.08 2.97
CA LYS A 8 -12.78 -0.81 2.25
C LYS A 8 -12.71 -0.55 0.75
N ASP A 9 -12.74 0.72 0.35
CA ASP A 9 -12.61 1.13 -1.05
C ASP A 9 -11.24 0.73 -1.61
N ALA A 10 -10.16 1.00 -0.88
CA ALA A 10 -8.82 0.56 -1.27
C ALA A 10 -8.74 -0.97 -1.50
N GLY A 11 -9.46 -1.76 -0.70
CA GLY A 11 -9.55 -3.21 -0.87
C GLY A 11 -10.09 -3.65 -2.24
N LEU A 12 -11.02 -2.89 -2.81
CA LEU A 12 -11.60 -3.15 -4.14
C LEU A 12 -10.58 -2.92 -5.27
N TYR A 13 -9.61 -2.02 -5.07
CA TYR A 13 -8.64 -1.60 -6.09
C TYR A 13 -7.21 -2.09 -5.82
N ARG A 14 -7.03 -3.07 -4.93
CA ARG A 14 -5.72 -3.57 -4.45
C ARG A 14 -4.73 -4.11 -5.49
N ALA A 15 -5.17 -4.24 -6.75
CA ALA A 15 -4.37 -4.73 -7.87
C ALA A 15 -4.15 -3.66 -8.96
N ALA A 16 -4.58 -2.41 -8.73
CA ALA A 16 -4.49 -1.33 -9.72
C ALA A 16 -3.07 -1.19 -10.28
N TYR A 17 -2.05 -1.25 -9.43
CA TYR A 17 -0.63 -1.12 -9.81
C TYR A 17 0.14 -2.46 -9.77
N GLY A 18 -0.57 -3.58 -9.86
CA GLY A 18 -0.03 -4.91 -9.63
C GLY A 18 0.44 -5.12 -8.18
N THR A 19 0.79 -6.36 -7.83
CA THR A 19 1.24 -6.71 -6.47
C THR A 19 2.57 -7.46 -6.52
N ALA A 20 3.27 -7.55 -5.40
CA ALA A 20 4.53 -8.30 -5.32
C ALA A 20 4.43 -9.79 -5.76
N GLY A 21 3.22 -10.37 -5.81
CA GLY A 21 2.98 -11.73 -6.31
C GLY A 21 2.35 -11.82 -7.71
N PHE A 22 2.02 -10.68 -8.34
CA PHE A 22 1.41 -10.62 -9.67
C PHE A 22 1.82 -9.31 -10.37
N ALA A 23 2.75 -9.43 -11.32
CA ALA A 23 3.41 -8.29 -11.96
C ALA A 23 2.59 -7.61 -13.07
N GLU A 24 1.48 -8.22 -13.50
CA GLU A 24 0.55 -7.55 -14.41
C GLU A 24 -0.10 -6.37 -13.69
N ASN A 25 0.21 -5.18 -14.19
CA ASN A 25 -0.34 -3.94 -13.70
C ASN A 25 -1.55 -3.60 -14.58
N LEU A 26 -2.72 -3.41 -13.96
CA LEU A 26 -3.90 -2.89 -14.66
C LEU A 26 -3.68 -1.43 -15.10
N VAL A 27 -2.92 -0.68 -14.29
CA VAL A 27 -2.60 0.73 -14.46
C VAL A 27 -1.14 0.96 -14.05
N SER A 28 -0.41 1.80 -14.79
CA SER A 28 0.96 2.18 -14.40
C SER A 28 0.96 3.01 -13.12
N ALA A 29 1.93 2.79 -12.24
CA ALA A 29 2.13 3.61 -11.03
C ALA A 29 2.43 5.09 -11.32
N ASN A 30 2.59 5.49 -12.59
CA ASN A 30 2.66 6.89 -13.00
C ASN A 30 1.28 7.57 -13.13
N GLN A 31 0.19 6.79 -13.15
CA GLN A 31 -1.18 7.28 -13.31
C GLN A 31 -1.91 7.43 -11.97
N ARG A 32 -1.18 7.81 -10.91
CA ARG A 32 -1.74 7.90 -9.55
C ARG A 32 -2.84 8.94 -9.44
N ASN A 33 -2.68 10.05 -10.16
CA ASN A 33 -3.63 11.14 -10.13
C ASN A 33 -4.99 10.68 -10.70
N GLU A 34 -4.98 9.93 -11.80
CA GLU A 34 -6.17 9.39 -12.44
C GLU A 34 -6.90 8.41 -11.52
N VAL A 35 -6.16 7.48 -10.88
CA VAL A 35 -6.75 6.55 -9.92
C VAL A 35 -7.31 7.30 -8.71
N SER A 36 -6.60 8.31 -8.20
CA SER A 36 -7.04 9.13 -7.07
C SER A 36 -8.34 9.89 -7.35
N GLN A 37 -8.61 10.28 -8.60
CA GLN A 37 -9.88 10.91 -8.97
C GLN A 37 -11.06 9.93 -8.93
N ILE A 38 -10.80 8.63 -9.12
CA ILE A 38 -11.83 7.58 -9.16
C ILE A 38 -12.12 7.06 -7.75
N VAL A 39 -11.08 6.75 -6.98
CA VAL A 39 -11.22 6.04 -5.69
C VAL A 39 -11.11 6.97 -4.49
N GLY A 40 -10.72 8.23 -4.71
CA GLY A 40 -10.42 9.20 -3.67
C GLY A 40 -8.95 9.12 -3.20
N PRO A 41 -8.38 10.26 -2.75
CA PRO A 41 -6.95 10.36 -2.46
C PRO A 41 -6.50 9.48 -1.29
N GLU A 42 -7.34 9.33 -0.25
CA GLU A 42 -6.99 8.49 0.89
C GLU A 42 -6.97 7.01 0.52
N ALA A 43 -7.95 6.54 -0.27
CA ALA A 43 -7.99 5.16 -0.72
C ALA A 43 -6.86 4.85 -1.71
N GLU A 44 -6.57 5.79 -2.63
CA GLU A 44 -5.47 5.65 -3.59
C GLU A 44 -4.12 5.52 -2.89
N GLU A 45 -3.86 6.34 -1.86
CA GLU A 45 -2.60 6.25 -1.11
C GLU A 45 -2.45 4.87 -0.45
N ILE A 46 -3.52 4.30 0.10
CA ILE A 46 -3.50 2.95 0.68
C ILE A 46 -3.21 1.90 -0.42
N VAL A 47 -3.88 2.00 -1.57
CA VAL A 47 -3.66 1.10 -2.72
C VAL A 47 -2.21 1.19 -3.21
N TYR A 48 -1.70 2.41 -3.40
CA TYR A 48 -0.34 2.64 -3.86
C TYR A 48 0.68 2.02 -2.91
N GLN A 49 0.60 2.33 -1.61
CA GLN A 49 1.51 1.76 -0.62
C GLN A 49 1.40 0.23 -0.61
N TYR A 50 0.19 -0.33 -0.64
CA TYR A 50 0.00 -1.79 -0.66
C TYR A 50 0.65 -2.46 -1.88
N CYS A 51 0.55 -1.81 -3.04
CA CYS A 51 1.16 -2.29 -4.28
C CYS A 51 2.67 -2.08 -4.31
N ALA A 52 3.17 -0.98 -3.75
CA ALA A 52 4.59 -0.60 -3.70
C ALA A 52 5.38 -1.41 -2.66
N CYS A 53 4.71 -2.05 -1.70
CA CYS A 53 5.35 -2.76 -0.61
C CYS A 53 6.17 -3.98 -1.09
N ASP A 54 7.47 -3.96 -0.83
CA ASP A 54 8.29 -5.18 -0.78
C ASP A 54 7.90 -5.99 0.47
N ARG A 55 6.91 -6.86 0.33
CA ARG A 55 6.34 -7.62 1.46
C ARG A 55 7.34 -8.55 2.12
N ASN A 56 8.27 -9.13 1.33
CA ASN A 56 9.31 -10.00 1.89
C ASN A 56 10.20 -9.23 2.85
N HIS A 57 10.55 -7.99 2.49
CA HIS A 57 11.33 -7.11 3.35
C HIS A 57 10.51 -6.57 4.53
N PHE A 58 9.31 -6.05 4.28
CA PHE A 58 8.53 -5.34 5.29
C PHE A 58 7.90 -6.30 6.30
N PHE A 59 7.34 -7.43 5.85
CA PHE A 59 6.64 -8.36 6.75
C PHE A 59 7.60 -9.19 7.61
N ALA A 60 8.84 -9.39 7.15
CA ALA A 60 9.89 -10.01 7.96
C ALA A 60 10.28 -9.17 9.20
N GLN A 61 9.90 -7.90 9.26
CA GLN A 61 10.17 -7.02 10.41
C GLN A 61 9.00 -6.93 11.39
N ILE A 62 7.82 -7.46 11.02
CA ILE A 62 6.62 -7.39 11.86
C ILE A 62 6.82 -8.33 13.06
N GLY A 63 6.77 -7.76 14.27
CA GLY A 63 6.96 -8.50 15.53
C GLY A 63 8.40 -8.45 16.06
N ASP A 64 9.37 -8.14 15.21
CA ASP A 64 10.79 -8.01 15.58
C ASP A 64 11.24 -6.55 15.72
N SER A 65 10.50 -5.61 15.12
CA SER A 65 10.80 -4.17 15.17
C SER A 65 9.58 -3.33 15.49
N ASP A 66 9.73 -2.37 16.41
CA ASP A 66 8.73 -1.35 16.72
C ASP A 66 8.58 -0.29 15.59
N SER A 67 9.47 -0.29 14.60
CA SER A 67 9.50 0.69 13.51
C SER A 67 9.97 0.04 12.20
N PRO A 68 9.14 -0.81 11.57
CA PRO A 68 9.52 -1.53 10.38
C PRO A 68 9.80 -0.56 9.21
N ARG A 69 10.91 -0.81 8.51
CA ARG A 69 11.31 -0.03 7.32
C ARG A 69 10.53 -0.51 6.11
N PHE A 70 9.72 0.38 5.55
CA PHE A 70 9.02 0.16 4.30
C PHE A 70 9.98 0.35 3.14
N LYS A 71 10.02 -0.62 2.22
CA LYS A 71 10.80 -0.55 0.99
C LYS A 71 9.85 -0.48 -0.19
N ASN A 72 9.90 0.63 -0.91
CA ASN A 72 9.10 0.88 -2.09
C ASN A 72 9.75 0.17 -3.29
N ARG A 73 9.10 -0.87 -3.81
CA ARG A 73 9.61 -1.65 -4.95
C ARG A 73 9.53 -0.91 -6.29
N PHE A 74 8.73 0.15 -6.38
CA PHE A 74 8.62 0.97 -7.60
C PHE A 74 9.76 1.97 -7.71
N THR A 75 10.14 2.62 -6.60
CA THR A 75 11.17 3.67 -6.58
C THR A 75 12.52 3.21 -6.03
N GLY A 76 12.54 2.10 -5.30
CA GLY A 76 13.72 1.62 -4.55
C GLY A 76 13.94 2.32 -3.21
N GLU A 77 13.14 3.34 -2.88
CA GLU A 77 13.29 4.12 -1.64
C GLU A 77 12.89 3.33 -0.40
N SER A 78 13.46 3.71 0.75
CA SER A 78 13.15 3.07 2.04
C SER A 78 12.83 4.09 3.12
N TYR A 79 11.59 4.07 3.63
CA TYR A 79 11.05 5.04 4.58
C TYR A 79 10.20 4.37 5.67
N SER A 80 9.80 5.14 6.68
CA SER A 80 8.84 4.69 7.70
C SER A 80 7.42 5.09 7.30
N LEU A 81 6.46 4.18 7.43
CA LEU A 81 5.05 4.53 7.26
C LEU A 81 4.58 5.40 8.43
N SER A 82 3.63 6.29 8.17
CA SER A 82 2.92 6.98 9.25
C SER A 82 2.16 5.97 10.11
N THR A 83 1.95 6.28 11.39
CA THR A 83 1.20 5.40 12.32
C THR A 83 -0.20 5.05 11.80
N ARG A 84 -0.83 5.97 11.05
CA ARG A 84 -2.14 5.75 10.42
C ARG A 84 -2.07 4.66 9.34
N LEU A 85 -1.13 4.80 8.40
CA LEU A 85 -0.92 3.83 7.31
C LEU A 85 -0.47 2.48 7.84
N LEU A 86 0.42 2.47 8.83
CA LEU A 86 0.89 1.23 9.47
C LEU A 86 -0.28 0.43 10.07
N LYS A 87 -1.22 1.10 10.75
CA LYS A 87 -2.44 0.46 11.26
C LYS A 87 -3.29 -0.10 10.12
N GLN A 88 -3.48 0.66 9.04
CA GLN A 88 -4.26 0.20 7.88
C GLN A 88 -3.65 -1.04 7.20
N PHE A 89 -2.32 -1.22 7.28
CA PHE A 89 -1.60 -2.38 6.76
C PHE A 89 -1.67 -3.64 7.64
N LEU A 90 -1.75 -3.46 8.96
CA LEU A 90 -1.62 -4.54 9.95
C LEU A 90 -2.97 -4.99 10.54
N VAL A 91 -4.07 -4.36 10.15
CA VAL A 91 -5.42 -4.78 10.56
C VAL A 91 -5.75 -6.12 9.90
N LYS A 92 -6.04 -7.13 10.75
CA LYS A 92 -6.62 -8.43 10.35
C LYS A 92 -8.09 -8.29 10.01
#